data_AF-A0AAJ6K732-F1
#
_entry.id   AF-A0AAJ6K732-F1
#
_cell.length_a   1.000
_cell.length_b   1.000
_cell.length_c   1.000
_cell.angle_alpha   90.00
_cell.angle_beta   90.00
_cell.angle_gamma   90.00
#
_symmetry.space_group_name_H-M   'P 1'
#
loop_
_entity.id
_entity.type
_entity.pdbx_description
1 polymer ?
#
loop_
_entity_poly.entity_id
_entity_poly.type
_entity_poly.pdbx_seq_one_letter_code
_entity_poly.pdbx_strand_id
1 'polypeptide(L)'
;MKKASREGRMRQFRGEVRNEWQALLPVGEDPISYLLKKDIPLYLEVDQMRHLVHRTSKVEFPPMDEGQKKLLEEISWESASSEDLDAIQLQASNLTDGIAFLRLDTASIEKLGHAEVCTSPNFMGWGLAPARTYRVTGQDLRGRPVRKEEKIEAVRDLVKVELECAAIVDKEEWEKANRRGEPGIRADDHRFRASVTVSVSELFLDVLDIEKLKQEKIDLLGLVAYPFEHQERAPGIYWMFQAAYRLNGLQAIVGGNTGVGPWLKQHAAKAFRYRADRTAEKFVWMTVGRDQGGGKRGEFKIGQIDELHGGGAYSRYKFDFTSDGLALILAIADFWFELKDRELSVSRVVLAEKLMAHGFGGMEVGDLVYLIDGERLDKDDVSGLEESVRKRGGKLRAVREKFGIKELE
;
A
#
# COMPACT_ATOMS: atom_id res chain seq x y z
N MET A 1 -1.33 -27.02 -26.83
CA MET A 1 -1.14 -25.89 -25.88
C MET A 1 0.26 -25.31 -26.07
N LYS A 2 0.38 -24.06 -26.52
CA LYS A 2 1.68 -23.38 -26.70
C LYS A 2 2.28 -23.08 -25.31
N LYS A 3 3.47 -23.62 -25.03
CA LYS A 3 4.26 -23.23 -23.84
C LYS A 3 4.60 -21.74 -23.98
N ALA A 4 3.96 -20.87 -23.20
CA ALA A 4 4.48 -19.52 -23.00
C ALA A 4 5.91 -19.64 -22.44
N SER A 5 6.90 -19.08 -23.12
CA SER A 5 8.30 -19.08 -22.65
C SER A 5 8.41 -18.38 -21.31
N ARG A 6 9.48 -18.67 -20.56
CA ARG A 6 9.82 -18.03 -19.28
C ARG A 6 9.79 -16.49 -19.39
N GLU A 7 10.07 -15.94 -20.57
CA GLU A 7 10.09 -14.51 -20.91
C GLU A 7 8.71 -13.85 -20.96
N GLY A 8 7.68 -14.54 -21.46
CA GLY A 8 6.33 -13.97 -21.58
C GLY A 8 5.70 -13.64 -20.24
N ARG A 9 6.16 -14.31 -19.16
CA ARG A 9 5.60 -14.19 -17.81
C ARG A 9 6.39 -13.25 -16.91
N MET A 10 7.71 -13.13 -17.12
CA MET A 10 8.49 -12.06 -16.47
C MET A 10 8.10 -10.66 -16.97
N ARG A 11 7.65 -10.54 -18.24
CA ARG A 11 7.06 -9.30 -18.76
C ARG A 11 5.75 -8.89 -18.08
N GLN A 12 5.04 -9.82 -17.45
CA GLN A 12 3.82 -9.50 -16.70
C GLN A 12 4.16 -8.76 -15.40
N PHE A 13 5.29 -9.06 -14.75
CA PHE A 13 5.83 -8.28 -13.63
C PHE A 13 6.38 -6.90 -14.05
N ARG A 14 6.91 -6.78 -15.29
CA ARG A 14 7.43 -5.50 -15.83
C ARG A 14 6.37 -4.40 -15.95
N GLY A 15 5.09 -4.76 -16.07
CA GLY A 15 4.01 -3.78 -16.27
C GLY A 15 3.47 -3.19 -14.96
N GLU A 16 3.34 -3.99 -13.90
CA GLU A 16 2.65 -3.58 -12.67
C GLU A 16 3.60 -2.98 -11.61
N VAL A 17 4.89 -3.35 -11.59
CA VAL A 17 5.79 -2.98 -10.47
C VAL A 17 6.78 -1.88 -10.83
N ARG A 18 7.27 -1.82 -12.08
CA ARG A 18 8.38 -0.91 -12.46
C ARG A 18 8.04 0.58 -12.42
N ASN A 19 6.78 0.97 -12.60
CA ASN A 19 6.39 2.38 -12.74
C ASN A 19 5.45 2.93 -11.66
N GLU A 20 4.95 2.10 -10.73
CA GLU A 20 3.99 2.58 -9.72
C GLU A 20 4.67 3.12 -8.46
N TRP A 21 5.87 2.65 -8.12
CA TRP A 21 6.50 3.01 -6.83
C TRP A 21 6.91 4.48 -6.76
N GLN A 22 7.31 5.09 -7.89
CA GLN A 22 7.63 6.53 -7.91
C GLN A 22 6.42 7.38 -7.58
N ALA A 23 5.22 6.96 -7.99
CA ALA A 23 3.98 7.62 -7.63
C ALA A 23 3.64 7.46 -6.14
N LEU A 24 4.27 6.54 -5.40
CA LEU A 24 4.08 6.36 -3.96
C LEU A 24 4.93 7.32 -3.11
N LEU A 25 5.79 8.11 -3.73
CA LEU A 25 6.66 9.04 -3.02
C LEU A 25 5.95 10.36 -2.70
N PRO A 26 6.41 11.09 -1.67
CA PRO A 26 5.90 12.44 -1.39
C PRO A 26 6.15 13.40 -2.56
N VAL A 27 5.17 14.27 -2.83
CA VAL A 27 5.30 15.28 -3.89
C VAL A 27 6.41 16.28 -3.53
N GLY A 28 7.38 16.46 -4.43
CA GLY A 28 8.46 17.45 -4.28
C GLY A 28 9.74 16.93 -3.62
N GLU A 29 9.80 15.66 -3.21
CA GLU A 29 11.07 15.01 -2.82
C GLU A 29 11.71 14.26 -4.00
N ASP A 30 13.05 14.30 -4.06
CA ASP A 30 13.83 13.48 -4.99
C ASP A 30 13.66 11.98 -4.66
N PRO A 31 13.27 11.13 -5.64
CA PRO A 31 12.98 9.73 -5.40
C PRO A 31 14.12 8.94 -4.75
N ILE A 32 15.34 9.13 -5.24
CA ILE A 32 16.48 8.36 -4.76
C ILE A 32 16.88 8.79 -3.35
N SER A 33 16.90 10.11 -3.10
CA SER A 33 17.16 10.68 -1.78
C SER A 33 16.17 10.20 -0.74
N TYR A 34 14.87 10.12 -1.08
CA TYR A 34 13.84 9.62 -0.15
C TYR A 34 14.07 8.14 0.20
N LEU A 35 14.33 7.30 -0.80
CA LEU A 35 14.56 5.87 -0.59
C LEU A 35 15.84 5.61 0.23
N LEU A 36 16.91 6.37 0.00
CA LEU A 36 18.14 6.32 0.80
C LEU A 36 17.89 6.68 2.26
N LYS A 37 17.15 7.77 2.55
CA LYS A 37 16.79 8.15 3.93
C LYS A 37 16.00 7.06 4.65
N LYS A 38 15.22 6.26 3.90
CA LYS A 38 14.34 5.20 4.42
C LYS A 38 14.99 3.82 4.45
N ASP A 39 16.24 3.72 4.04
CA ASP A 39 17.00 2.46 3.89
C ASP A 39 16.23 1.42 3.06
N ILE A 40 15.58 1.87 1.97
CA ILE A 40 14.84 0.98 1.07
C ILE A 40 15.81 0.47 -0.01
N PRO A 41 16.01 -0.86 -0.13
CA PRO A 41 16.93 -1.41 -1.11
C PRO A 41 16.39 -1.26 -2.54
N LEU A 42 17.30 -0.90 -3.45
CA LEU A 42 17.03 -0.78 -4.89
C LEU A 42 17.71 -1.91 -5.64
N TYR A 43 16.98 -2.53 -6.58
CA TYR A 43 17.50 -3.65 -7.34
C TYR A 43 17.54 -3.40 -8.84
N LEU A 44 18.52 -4.04 -9.47
CA LEU A 44 18.58 -4.24 -10.90
C LEU A 44 18.12 -5.66 -11.26
N GLU A 45 17.19 -5.76 -12.20
CA GLU A 45 16.81 -7.03 -12.83
C GLU A 45 17.95 -7.52 -13.75
N VAL A 46 18.42 -8.74 -13.53
CA VAL A 46 19.45 -9.37 -14.36
C VAL A 46 18.79 -10.02 -15.57
N ASP A 47 19.21 -9.62 -16.78
CA ASP A 47 18.82 -10.32 -18.01
C ASP A 47 19.52 -11.67 -18.11
N GLN A 48 18.86 -12.73 -17.61
CA GLN A 48 19.39 -14.10 -17.57
C GLN A 48 19.65 -14.70 -18.96
N MET A 49 19.16 -14.08 -20.04
CA MET A 49 19.45 -14.55 -21.41
C MET A 49 20.80 -14.04 -21.89
N ARG A 50 21.21 -12.85 -21.45
CA ARG A 50 22.43 -12.17 -21.91
C ARG A 50 23.55 -12.16 -20.89
N HIS A 51 23.20 -12.26 -19.62
CA HIS A 51 24.15 -12.01 -18.55
C HIS A 51 24.24 -13.18 -17.57
N LEU A 52 25.45 -13.34 -17.03
CA LEU A 52 25.77 -14.15 -15.88
C LEU A 52 26.05 -13.24 -14.68
N VAL A 53 25.84 -13.75 -13.47
CA VAL A 53 26.29 -13.05 -12.26
C VAL A 53 27.54 -13.73 -11.74
N HIS A 54 28.65 -13.00 -11.77
CA HIS A 54 29.85 -13.35 -11.04
C HIS A 54 29.72 -12.83 -9.61
N ARG A 55 29.87 -13.70 -8.62
CA ARG A 55 29.85 -13.31 -7.20
C ARG A 55 31.12 -13.75 -6.49
N THR A 56 31.57 -12.94 -5.54
CA THR A 56 32.48 -13.39 -4.48
C THR A 56 31.62 -13.76 -3.27
N SER A 57 31.77 -15.01 -2.83
CA SER A 57 31.13 -15.49 -1.60
C SER A 57 32.07 -15.24 -0.44
N LYS A 58 31.53 -14.72 0.67
CA LYS A 58 32.21 -14.76 1.96
C LYS A 58 32.12 -16.20 2.49
N VAL A 59 33.12 -17.04 2.20
CA VAL A 59 33.19 -18.38 2.79
C VAL A 59 34.00 -18.27 4.07
N GLU A 60 33.33 -18.33 5.22
CA GLU A 60 34.02 -18.58 6.49
C GLU A 60 34.44 -20.06 6.49
N PHE A 61 35.71 -20.33 6.20
CA PHE A 61 36.26 -21.66 6.41
C PHE A 61 36.38 -21.91 7.93
N PRO A 62 36.01 -23.09 8.44
CA PRO A 62 36.36 -23.47 9.80
C PRO A 62 37.89 -23.38 9.96
N PRO A 63 38.40 -23.05 11.16
CA PRO A 63 39.83 -22.93 11.39
C PRO A 63 40.53 -24.24 10.96
N MET A 64 41.36 -24.14 9.91
CA MET A 64 42.14 -25.27 9.42
C MET A 64 43.22 -25.62 10.43
N ASP A 65 43.37 -26.90 10.73
CA ASP A 65 44.49 -27.39 11.53
C ASP A 65 45.81 -27.24 10.74
N GLU A 66 46.96 -27.24 11.43
CA GLU A 66 48.28 -27.13 10.79
C GLU A 66 48.58 -28.26 9.78
N GLY A 67 47.91 -29.42 9.93
CA GLY A 67 48.05 -30.55 9.02
C GLY A 67 47.38 -30.32 7.68
N GLN A 68 46.20 -29.70 7.67
CA GLN A 68 45.45 -29.31 6.48
C GLN A 68 46.14 -28.18 5.72
N LYS A 69 46.80 -27.24 6.42
CA LYS A 69 47.62 -26.19 5.79
C LYS A 69 48.80 -26.78 5.02
N LYS A 70 49.54 -27.71 5.63
CA LYS A 70 50.65 -28.41 4.95
C LYS A 70 50.20 -29.22 3.74
N LEU A 71 49.03 -29.85 3.81
CA LEU A 71 48.49 -30.63 2.69
C LEU A 71 48.13 -29.75 1.47
N LEU A 72 47.70 -28.51 1.71
CA LEU A 72 47.42 -27.52 0.66
C LEU A 72 48.70 -26.93 0.06
N GLU A 73 49.73 -26.70 0.88
CA GLU A 73 51.07 -26.30 0.42
C GLU A 73 51.71 -27.34 -0.51
N GLU A 74 51.48 -28.64 -0.27
CA GLU A 74 52.01 -29.73 -1.11
C GLU A 74 51.28 -29.90 -2.45
N ILE A 75 50.04 -29.38 -2.59
CA ILE A 75 49.23 -29.49 -3.83
C ILE A 75 49.41 -28.27 -4.73
N SER A 76 49.91 -27.15 -4.21
CA SER A 76 50.18 -25.93 -4.98
C SER A 76 51.48 -26.07 -5.77
N TRP A 77 51.36 -26.29 -7.08
CA TRP A 77 52.46 -26.25 -8.03
C TRP A 77 53.29 -24.97 -7.86
N GLU A 78 54.61 -25.16 -7.82
CA GLU A 78 55.72 -24.21 -7.90
C GLU A 78 55.28 -22.74 -8.12
N SER A 79 55.37 -21.90 -7.07
CA SER A 79 55.60 -20.43 -7.08
C SER A 79 54.76 -19.61 -6.08
N ALA A 80 53.81 -20.18 -5.35
CA ALA A 80 53.00 -19.37 -4.43
C ALA A 80 53.73 -19.12 -3.11
N SER A 81 53.95 -17.85 -2.77
CA SER A 81 54.45 -17.45 -1.45
C SER A 81 53.37 -17.67 -0.38
N SER A 82 53.73 -17.75 0.91
CA SER A 82 52.72 -17.99 1.95
C SER A 82 51.68 -16.86 2.08
N GLU A 83 51.95 -15.67 1.53
CA GLU A 83 50.98 -14.56 1.42
C GLU A 83 49.98 -14.80 0.26
N ASP A 84 50.36 -15.56 -0.77
CA ASP A 84 49.46 -15.95 -1.87
C ASP A 84 48.45 -17.02 -1.45
N LEU A 85 48.76 -17.85 -0.45
CA LEU A 85 47.85 -18.89 0.05
C LEU A 85 46.64 -18.32 0.82
N ASP A 86 46.81 -17.21 1.54
CA ASP A 86 45.69 -16.47 2.14
C ASP A 86 44.84 -15.75 1.07
N ALA A 87 45.46 -15.33 -0.05
CA ALA A 87 44.74 -14.79 -1.20
C ALA A 87 44.01 -15.88 -2.03
N ILE A 88 44.58 -17.08 -2.12
CA ILE A 88 43.96 -18.26 -2.75
C ILE A 88 42.79 -18.79 -1.89
N GLN A 89 42.82 -18.59 -0.57
CA GLN A 89 41.72 -18.95 0.34
C GLN A 89 40.48 -18.05 0.23
N LEU A 90 40.54 -16.88 -0.42
CA LEU A 90 39.53 -15.83 -0.28
C LEU A 90 38.68 -15.49 -1.52
N GLN A 91 38.73 -16.23 -2.63
CA GLN A 91 37.82 -15.99 -3.75
C GLN A 91 37.28 -17.28 -4.36
N ALA A 92 36.28 -17.88 -3.71
CA ALA A 92 35.38 -18.81 -4.39
C ALA A 92 34.49 -18.01 -5.37
N SER A 93 35.06 -17.57 -6.48
CA SER A 93 34.36 -16.97 -7.61
C SER A 93 33.39 -17.99 -8.18
N ASN A 94 32.09 -17.72 -8.07
CA ASN A 94 31.06 -18.58 -8.63
C ASN A 94 30.25 -17.80 -9.66
N LEU A 95 30.28 -18.22 -10.92
CA LEU A 95 29.35 -17.75 -11.94
C LEU A 95 28.01 -18.48 -11.76
N THR A 96 26.92 -17.71 -11.70
CA THR A 96 25.58 -18.28 -11.52
C THR A 96 24.57 -17.66 -12.48
N ASP A 97 23.79 -18.53 -13.14
CA ASP A 97 22.60 -18.15 -13.93
C ASP A 97 21.36 -17.94 -13.04
N GLY A 98 21.53 -18.08 -11.71
CA GLY A 98 20.43 -18.22 -10.75
C GLY A 98 19.96 -16.93 -10.10
N ILE A 99 20.73 -15.84 -10.14
CA ILE A 99 20.32 -14.58 -9.51
C ILE A 99 19.42 -13.81 -10.47
N ALA A 100 18.27 -13.36 -9.98
CA ALA A 100 17.29 -12.62 -10.77
C ALA A 100 17.38 -11.12 -10.54
N PHE A 101 17.68 -10.70 -9.31
CA PHE A 101 17.82 -9.28 -8.96
C PHE A 101 19.06 -9.05 -8.10
N LEU A 102 19.80 -7.98 -8.41
CA LEU A 102 20.99 -7.57 -7.66
C LEU A 102 20.72 -6.26 -6.95
N ARG A 103 21.00 -6.21 -5.64
CA ARG A 103 20.91 -4.98 -4.86
C ARG A 103 22.06 -4.06 -5.24
N LEU A 104 21.74 -2.81 -5.56
CA LEU A 104 22.73 -1.76 -5.79
C LEU A 104 23.38 -1.35 -4.46
N ASP A 105 24.68 -1.04 -4.50
CA ASP A 105 25.36 -0.43 -3.37
C ASP A 105 25.00 1.06 -3.22
N THR A 106 25.28 1.62 -2.05
CA THR A 106 24.97 3.03 -1.73
C THR A 106 25.63 3.99 -2.73
N ALA A 107 26.88 3.73 -3.14
CA ALA A 107 27.60 4.59 -4.08
C ALA A 107 26.96 4.62 -5.49
N SER A 108 26.45 3.48 -5.99
CA SER A 108 25.73 3.43 -7.26
C SER A 108 24.37 4.11 -7.17
N ILE A 109 23.69 3.97 -6.02
CA ILE A 109 22.42 4.65 -5.76
C ILE A 109 22.62 6.17 -5.70
N GLU A 110 23.64 6.67 -5.00
CA GLU A 110 23.97 8.10 -4.96
C GLU A 110 24.26 8.67 -6.35
N LYS A 111 25.01 7.93 -7.19
CA LYS A 111 25.23 8.32 -8.60
C LYS A 111 23.92 8.41 -9.38
N LEU A 112 23.00 7.47 -9.18
CA LEU A 112 21.65 7.53 -9.78
C LEU A 112 20.87 8.75 -9.30
N GLY A 113 20.99 9.14 -8.02
CA GLY A 113 20.34 10.33 -7.48
C GLY A 113 20.85 11.64 -8.09
N HIS A 114 22.13 11.70 -8.49
CA HIS A 114 22.72 12.90 -9.07
C HIS A 114 22.61 12.98 -10.61
N ALA A 115 22.72 11.85 -11.30
CA ALA A 115 22.83 11.81 -12.75
C ALA A 115 21.65 11.12 -13.44
N GLU A 116 20.66 10.63 -12.69
CA GLU A 116 19.53 9.77 -13.13
C GLU A 116 19.95 8.43 -13.78
N VAL A 117 21.25 8.26 -14.02
CA VAL A 117 21.87 7.15 -14.73
C VAL A 117 23.17 6.77 -14.04
N CYS A 118 23.41 5.47 -13.89
CA CYS A 118 24.68 4.93 -13.41
C CYS A 118 25.25 3.96 -14.43
N THR A 119 26.41 4.30 -14.96
CA THR A 119 27.21 3.40 -15.81
C THR A 119 28.13 2.56 -14.91
N SER A 120 28.13 1.25 -15.13
CA SER A 120 28.89 0.26 -14.37
C SER A 120 28.53 0.25 -12.87
N PRO A 121 27.27 -0.07 -12.53
CA PRO A 121 26.85 -0.20 -11.14
C PRO A 121 27.66 -1.27 -10.39
N ASN A 122 27.74 -1.08 -9.08
CA ASN A 122 28.30 -2.02 -8.13
C ASN A 122 27.18 -2.66 -7.31
N PHE A 123 27.39 -3.92 -6.92
CA PHE A 123 26.41 -4.73 -6.22
C PHE A 123 27.06 -5.36 -4.99
N MET A 124 26.52 -5.10 -3.81
CA MET A 124 27.05 -5.59 -2.52
C MET A 124 25.94 -6.00 -1.56
N GLY A 125 26.29 -6.86 -0.60
CA GLY A 125 25.43 -7.30 0.49
C GLY A 125 24.60 -8.53 0.14
N TRP A 126 23.63 -8.39 -0.77
CA TRP A 126 22.76 -9.51 -1.13
C TRP A 126 22.00 -9.29 -2.43
N GLY A 127 21.47 -10.37 -3.01
CA GLY A 127 20.58 -10.36 -4.17
C GLY A 127 19.39 -11.27 -3.95
N LEU A 128 18.49 -11.31 -4.93
CA LEU A 128 17.32 -12.18 -4.92
C LEU A 128 17.46 -13.24 -6.01
N ALA A 129 17.35 -14.50 -5.59
CA ALA A 129 17.35 -15.65 -6.48
C ALA A 129 15.98 -16.35 -6.40
N PRO A 130 15.51 -16.98 -7.49
CA PRO A 130 14.28 -17.76 -7.45
C PRO A 130 14.43 -18.97 -6.52
N ALA A 131 13.50 -19.17 -5.58
CA ALA A 131 13.52 -20.35 -4.73
C ALA A 131 13.35 -21.61 -5.59
N ARG A 132 14.27 -22.58 -5.47
CA ARG A 132 14.12 -23.87 -6.13
C ARG A 132 13.09 -24.72 -5.36
N THR A 133 11.81 -24.39 -5.49
CA THR A 133 10.72 -25.20 -4.97
C THR A 133 10.49 -26.39 -5.90
N TYR A 134 10.48 -27.60 -5.32
CA TYR A 134 10.24 -28.84 -6.04
C TYR A 134 8.98 -29.50 -5.49
N ARG A 135 8.04 -29.83 -6.37
CA ARG A 135 6.90 -30.70 -6.03
C ARG A 135 7.24 -32.14 -6.36
N VAL A 136 7.01 -33.03 -5.41
CA VAL A 136 7.06 -34.48 -5.69
C VAL A 136 5.81 -34.83 -6.49
N THR A 137 6.01 -35.25 -7.74
CA THR A 137 4.93 -35.57 -8.68
C THR A 137 4.70 -37.06 -8.86
N GLY A 138 5.49 -37.88 -8.17
CA GLY A 138 5.38 -39.33 -8.17
C GLY A 138 6.64 -39.99 -7.62
N GLN A 139 6.76 -41.30 -7.81
CA GLN A 139 7.98 -42.06 -7.55
C GLN A 139 8.45 -42.71 -8.85
N ASP A 140 9.77 -42.85 -9.02
CA ASP A 140 10.36 -43.57 -10.13
C ASP A 140 10.19 -45.09 -9.94
N LEU A 141 10.60 -45.88 -10.94
CA LEU A 141 10.54 -47.36 -10.88
C LEU A 141 11.37 -47.98 -9.74
N ARG A 142 12.18 -47.18 -9.03
CA ARG A 142 13.02 -47.56 -7.89
C ARG A 142 12.51 -46.96 -6.58
N GLY A 143 11.30 -46.39 -6.56
CA GLY A 143 10.67 -45.80 -5.37
C GLY A 143 11.21 -44.41 -4.98
N ARG A 144 12.08 -43.78 -5.79
CA ARG A 144 12.64 -42.46 -5.47
C ARG A 144 11.67 -41.36 -5.89
N PRO A 145 11.51 -40.29 -5.09
CA PRO A 145 10.60 -39.21 -5.41
C PRO A 145 11.00 -38.48 -6.70
N VAL A 146 10.10 -38.47 -7.68
CA VAL A 146 10.23 -37.67 -8.91
C VAL A 146 9.85 -36.23 -8.60
N ARG A 147 10.86 -35.39 -8.50
CA ARG A 147 10.72 -33.95 -8.23
C ARG A 147 10.54 -33.22 -9.56
N LYS A 148 9.50 -32.39 -9.66
CA LYS A 148 9.36 -31.38 -10.73
C LYS A 148 9.54 -30.01 -10.10
N GLU A 149 10.32 -29.16 -10.75
CA GLU A 149 10.42 -27.75 -10.38
C GLU A 149 9.04 -27.10 -10.47
N GLU A 150 8.61 -26.49 -9.37
CA GLU A 150 7.42 -25.65 -9.37
C GLU A 150 7.72 -24.35 -10.11
N LYS A 151 6.66 -23.80 -10.69
CA LYS A 151 6.75 -22.51 -11.36
C LYS A 151 6.77 -21.43 -10.30
N ILE A 152 7.63 -20.46 -10.51
CA ILE A 152 7.69 -19.24 -9.71
C ILE A 152 6.68 -18.28 -10.30
N GLU A 153 5.71 -17.89 -9.47
CA GLU A 153 4.53 -17.13 -9.90
C GLU A 153 4.47 -15.75 -9.23
N ALA A 154 5.32 -15.47 -8.22
CA ALA A 154 5.38 -14.17 -7.56
C ALA A 154 6.78 -13.82 -7.00
N VAL A 155 7.04 -12.52 -6.76
CA VAL A 155 8.27 -11.99 -6.14
C VAL A 155 8.50 -12.56 -4.73
N ARG A 156 7.42 -12.86 -3.99
CA ARG A 156 7.47 -13.55 -2.69
C ARG A 156 8.10 -14.95 -2.73
N ASP A 157 8.24 -15.53 -3.92
CA ASP A 157 8.87 -16.84 -4.12
C ASP A 157 10.40 -16.68 -4.38
N LEU A 158 10.93 -15.45 -4.30
CA LEU A 158 12.37 -15.19 -4.35
C LEU A 158 12.97 -15.33 -2.94
N VAL A 159 14.20 -15.84 -2.89
CA VAL A 159 15.00 -15.98 -1.68
C VAL A 159 16.21 -15.07 -1.71
N LYS A 160 16.52 -14.51 -0.55
CA LYS A 160 17.72 -13.70 -0.34
C LYS A 160 18.98 -14.59 -0.44
N VAL A 161 19.95 -14.12 -1.20
CA VAL A 161 21.28 -14.73 -1.33
C VAL A 161 22.32 -13.69 -0.92
N GLU A 162 23.14 -14.01 0.07
CA GLU A 162 24.21 -13.12 0.53
C GLU A 162 25.35 -13.07 -0.50
N LEU A 163 25.90 -11.87 -0.67
CA LEU A 163 26.94 -11.53 -1.64
C LEU A 163 27.91 -10.57 -0.96
N GLU A 164 29.21 -10.82 -1.06
CA GLU A 164 30.18 -9.81 -0.64
C GLU A 164 30.28 -8.72 -1.72
N CYS A 165 30.56 -9.14 -2.95
CA CYS A 165 30.37 -8.32 -4.14
C CYS A 165 29.86 -9.16 -5.31
N ALA A 166 29.25 -8.50 -6.29
CA ALA A 166 28.83 -9.12 -7.54
C ALA A 166 29.10 -8.21 -8.75
N ALA A 167 29.30 -8.86 -9.90
CA ALA A 167 29.45 -8.23 -11.20
C ALA A 167 28.57 -8.94 -12.24
N ILE A 168 28.06 -8.16 -13.18
CA ILE A 168 27.33 -8.68 -14.34
C ILE A 168 28.35 -9.00 -15.43
N VAL A 169 28.28 -10.21 -15.97
CA VAL A 169 29.21 -10.75 -16.96
C VAL A 169 28.47 -11.04 -18.25
N ASP A 170 29.06 -10.70 -19.40
CA ASP A 170 28.51 -11.04 -20.70
C ASP A 170 28.59 -12.56 -20.92
N LYS A 171 27.43 -13.18 -21.08
CA LYS A 171 27.32 -14.64 -21.19
C LYS A 171 27.94 -15.15 -22.49
N GLU A 172 27.78 -14.44 -23.59
CA GLU A 172 28.25 -14.89 -24.89
C GLU A 172 29.78 -14.81 -24.97
N GLU A 173 30.37 -13.72 -24.47
CA GLU A 173 31.82 -13.54 -24.42
C GLU A 173 32.47 -14.58 -23.50
N TRP A 174 31.90 -14.79 -22.31
CA TRP A 174 32.34 -15.83 -21.39
C TRP A 174 32.31 -17.23 -22.02
N GLU A 175 31.17 -17.60 -22.62
CA GLU A 175 31.01 -18.90 -23.29
C GLU A 175 31.95 -19.08 -24.49
N LYS A 176 32.26 -18.01 -25.22
CA LYS A 176 33.24 -18.04 -26.33
C LYS A 176 34.65 -18.30 -25.81
N ALA A 177 35.08 -17.59 -24.77
CA ALA A 177 36.41 -17.77 -24.18
C ALA A 177 36.57 -19.17 -23.57
N ASN A 178 35.56 -19.63 -22.83
CA ASN A 178 35.56 -20.96 -22.23
C ASN A 178 35.65 -22.08 -23.28
N ARG A 179 34.94 -21.95 -24.42
CA ARG A 179 35.01 -22.91 -25.54
C ARG A 179 36.36 -22.95 -26.24
N ARG A 180 37.11 -21.85 -26.23
CA ARG A 180 38.44 -21.77 -26.83
C ARG A 180 39.54 -22.34 -25.93
N GLY A 181 39.21 -22.66 -24.68
CA GLY A 181 40.15 -23.25 -23.72
C GLY A 181 41.32 -22.33 -23.42
N GLU A 182 41.11 -21.01 -23.38
CA GLU A 182 42.22 -20.09 -23.09
C GLU A 182 42.76 -20.39 -21.67
N PRO A 183 44.08 -20.61 -21.50
CA PRO A 183 44.66 -20.88 -20.21
C PRO A 183 44.47 -19.69 -19.26
N GLY A 184 44.07 -19.95 -18.01
CA GLY A 184 44.02 -18.92 -16.96
C GLY A 184 42.79 -17.99 -17.01
N ILE A 185 41.73 -18.33 -17.74
CA ILE A 185 40.47 -17.57 -17.70
C ILE A 185 39.90 -17.59 -16.28
N ARG A 186 39.84 -16.43 -15.62
CA ARG A 186 39.14 -16.26 -14.36
C ARG A 186 37.78 -15.58 -14.58
N ALA A 187 36.81 -15.95 -13.75
CA ALA A 187 35.43 -15.44 -13.82
C ALA A 187 35.30 -13.96 -13.41
N ASP A 188 36.28 -13.42 -12.70
CA ASP A 188 36.40 -12.03 -12.26
C ASP A 188 37.16 -11.15 -13.27
N ASP A 189 37.59 -11.70 -14.40
CA ASP A 189 38.34 -10.95 -15.40
C ASP A 189 37.48 -9.81 -15.97
N HIS A 190 37.97 -8.58 -15.79
CA HIS A 190 37.35 -7.33 -16.23
C HIS A 190 36.91 -7.34 -17.69
N ARG A 191 37.57 -8.13 -18.55
CA ARG A 191 37.24 -8.21 -19.99
C ARG A 191 35.86 -8.81 -20.27
N PHE A 192 35.28 -9.55 -19.33
CA PHE A 192 33.93 -10.12 -19.47
C PHE A 192 32.87 -9.30 -18.72
N ARG A 193 33.26 -8.25 -17.99
CA ARG A 193 32.31 -7.43 -17.25
C ARG A 193 31.44 -6.68 -18.24
N ALA A 194 30.13 -6.94 -18.19
CA ALA A 194 29.17 -6.25 -19.03
C ALA A 194 29.14 -4.75 -18.67
N SER A 195 29.21 -3.89 -19.68
CA SER A 195 28.97 -2.46 -19.51
C SER A 195 27.47 -2.23 -19.37
N VAL A 196 26.97 -2.30 -18.13
CA VAL A 196 25.56 -2.06 -17.83
C VAL A 196 25.36 -0.59 -17.46
N THR A 197 24.42 0.06 -18.14
CA THR A 197 23.90 1.38 -17.77
C THR A 197 22.53 1.18 -17.17
N VAL A 198 22.31 1.73 -15.98
CA VAL A 198 21.04 1.64 -15.26
C VAL A 198 20.44 3.02 -15.14
N SER A 199 19.15 3.15 -15.41
CA SER A 199 18.37 4.36 -15.16
C SER A 199 17.40 4.17 -13.99
N VAL A 200 16.94 5.27 -13.38
CA VAL A 200 15.98 5.23 -12.26
C VAL A 200 14.69 4.48 -12.63
N SER A 201 14.25 4.55 -13.88
CA SER A 201 13.03 3.85 -14.37
C SER A 201 13.21 2.34 -14.56
N GLU A 202 14.45 1.84 -14.53
CA GLU A 202 14.76 0.41 -14.62
C GLU A 202 14.91 -0.26 -13.25
N LEU A 203 14.85 0.53 -12.18
CA LEU A 203 14.97 0.05 -10.82
C LEU A 203 13.72 -0.69 -10.36
N PHE A 204 13.95 -1.71 -9.56
CA PHE A 204 12.93 -2.52 -8.93
C PHE A 204 12.96 -2.30 -7.42
N LEU A 205 11.77 -2.28 -6.79
CA LEU A 205 11.58 -2.37 -5.34
C LEU A 205 10.87 -3.69 -5.03
N ASP A 206 11.24 -4.30 -3.91
CA ASP A 206 10.54 -5.49 -3.43
C ASP A 206 9.09 -5.18 -3.05
N VAL A 207 8.22 -6.18 -3.14
CA VAL A 207 6.78 -6.05 -2.83
C VAL A 207 6.57 -5.58 -1.40
N LEU A 208 7.35 -6.08 -0.45
CA LEU A 208 7.26 -5.67 0.96
C LEU A 208 7.64 -4.19 1.15
N ASP A 209 8.64 -3.71 0.41
CA ASP A 209 9.05 -2.31 0.44
C ASP A 209 8.01 -1.41 -0.22
N ILE A 210 7.37 -1.86 -1.30
CA ILE A 210 6.24 -1.16 -1.92
C ILE A 210 5.06 -1.07 -0.97
N GLU A 211 4.71 -2.15 -0.27
CA GLU A 211 3.65 -2.14 0.74
C GLU A 211 3.98 -1.17 1.89
N LYS A 212 5.23 -1.16 2.34
CA LYS A 212 5.71 -0.18 3.33
C LYS A 212 5.57 1.26 2.82
N LEU A 213 5.96 1.54 1.58
CA LEU A 213 5.79 2.87 0.96
C LEU A 213 4.32 3.26 0.78
N LYS A 214 3.44 2.32 0.41
CA LYS A 214 2.00 2.54 0.35
C LYS A 214 1.45 2.93 1.73
N GLN A 215 1.83 2.20 2.76
CA GLN A 215 1.41 2.48 4.12
C GLN A 215 1.94 3.85 4.59
N GLU A 216 3.21 4.15 4.36
CA GLU A 216 3.80 5.46 4.69
C GLU A 216 3.13 6.61 3.93
N LYS A 217 2.82 6.43 2.63
CA LYS A 217 2.07 7.42 1.85
C LYS A 217 0.64 7.59 2.38
N ILE A 218 -0.02 6.51 2.77
CA ILE A 218 -1.35 6.55 3.42
C ILE A 218 -1.26 7.28 4.76
N ASP A 219 -0.16 7.14 5.49
CA ASP A 219 0.06 7.81 6.76
C ASP A 219 0.42 9.30 6.58
N LEU A 220 1.16 9.65 5.53
CA LEU A 220 1.49 11.02 5.13
C LEU A 220 0.32 11.78 4.48
N LEU A 221 -0.47 11.11 3.63
CA LEU A 221 -1.67 11.64 2.97
C LEU A 221 -2.95 11.38 3.76
N GLY A 222 -2.85 10.99 5.03
CA GLY A 222 -3.93 10.32 5.76
C GLY A 222 -5.27 11.05 5.88
N LEU A 223 -5.36 12.28 5.39
CA LEU A 223 -6.54 13.11 5.32
C LEU A 223 -6.58 13.85 3.96
N VAL A 224 -7.73 13.82 3.29
CA VAL A 224 -7.99 14.69 2.12
C VAL A 224 -8.40 16.09 2.60
N ALA A 225 -8.15 17.12 1.80
CA ALA A 225 -8.61 18.47 2.12
C ALA A 225 -10.12 18.48 2.34
N TYR A 226 -10.57 18.99 3.49
CA TYR A 226 -11.98 19.13 3.80
C TYR A 226 -12.48 20.48 3.28
N PRO A 227 -13.46 20.51 2.36
CA PRO A 227 -13.80 21.73 1.64
C PRO A 227 -14.80 22.65 2.37
N PHE A 228 -15.20 22.32 3.60
CA PHE A 228 -16.23 23.06 4.33
C PHE A 228 -15.66 23.77 5.57
N GLU A 229 -16.11 25.00 5.83
CA GLU A 229 -15.60 25.86 6.91
C GLU A 229 -15.96 25.34 8.32
N HIS A 230 -16.98 24.47 8.42
CA HIS A 230 -17.44 23.92 9.69
C HIS A 230 -16.62 22.72 10.18
N GLN A 231 -15.38 22.54 9.71
CA GLN A 231 -14.47 21.45 10.10
C GLN A 231 -14.34 21.29 11.63
N GLU A 232 -14.05 22.39 12.32
CA GLU A 232 -13.84 22.38 13.78
C GLU A 232 -15.15 22.31 14.57
N ARG A 233 -16.25 22.81 13.97
CA ARG A 233 -17.57 22.90 14.59
C ARG A 233 -18.37 21.60 14.48
N ALA A 234 -18.14 20.82 13.43
CA ALA A 234 -18.77 19.51 13.18
C ALA A 234 -17.73 18.40 13.03
N PRO A 235 -16.96 18.09 14.09
CA PRO A 235 -15.87 17.12 13.99
C PRO A 235 -16.36 15.72 13.60
N GLY A 236 -17.60 15.34 13.96
CA GLY A 236 -18.18 14.06 13.56
C GLY A 236 -18.31 13.92 12.05
N ILE A 237 -18.82 14.97 11.38
CA ILE A 237 -18.99 15.00 9.93
C ILE A 237 -17.65 15.07 9.20
N TYR A 238 -16.70 15.86 9.72
CA TYR A 238 -15.34 15.88 9.21
C TYR A 238 -14.73 14.48 9.19
N TRP A 239 -14.78 13.74 10.32
CA TRP A 239 -14.18 12.42 10.39
C TRP A 239 -14.93 11.36 9.58
N MET A 240 -16.24 11.52 9.37
CA MET A 240 -16.99 10.70 8.40
C MET A 240 -16.49 10.92 6.97
N PHE A 241 -16.23 12.16 6.56
CA PHE A 241 -15.66 12.46 5.24
C PHE A 241 -14.26 11.86 5.06
N GLN A 242 -13.40 11.97 6.07
CA GLN A 242 -12.06 11.37 6.05
C GLN A 242 -12.12 9.84 6.00
N ALA A 243 -13.03 9.23 6.75
CA ALA A 243 -13.24 7.79 6.70
C ALA A 243 -13.76 7.33 5.33
N ALA A 244 -14.64 8.10 4.68
CA ALA A 244 -15.13 7.79 3.34
C ALA A 244 -14.01 7.83 2.30
N TYR A 245 -13.15 8.84 2.35
CA TYR A 245 -11.96 8.89 1.50
C TYR A 245 -11.03 7.70 1.73
N ARG A 246 -10.74 7.38 3.00
CA ARG A 246 -9.81 6.31 3.36
C ARG A 246 -10.37 4.91 3.06
N LEU A 247 -11.67 4.71 3.20
CA LEU A 247 -12.35 3.47 2.86
C LEU A 247 -12.53 3.30 1.35
N ASN A 248 -13.20 4.26 0.71
CA ASN A 248 -13.71 4.09 -0.65
C ASN A 248 -12.71 4.59 -1.70
N GLY A 249 -11.97 5.66 -1.39
CA GLY A 249 -10.94 6.22 -2.28
C GLY A 249 -9.61 5.47 -2.21
N LEU A 250 -9.17 5.11 -0.99
CA LEU A 250 -7.85 4.49 -0.77
C LEU A 250 -7.88 2.99 -0.43
N GLN A 251 -9.05 2.42 -0.11
CA GLN A 251 -9.17 1.02 0.35
C GLN A 251 -8.26 0.68 1.54
N ALA A 252 -8.03 1.66 2.42
CA ALA A 252 -6.98 1.64 3.44
C ALA A 252 -7.50 1.39 4.87
N ILE A 253 -8.79 1.14 5.05
CA ILE A 253 -9.35 0.75 6.35
C ILE A 253 -9.27 -0.78 6.50
N VAL A 254 -8.50 -1.23 7.49
CA VAL A 254 -8.36 -2.67 7.81
C VAL A 254 -9.71 -3.27 8.15
N GLY A 255 -10.09 -4.35 7.45
CA GLY A 255 -11.41 -4.98 7.58
C GLY A 255 -12.51 -4.34 6.71
N GLY A 256 -12.18 -3.33 5.90
CA GLY A 256 -13.13 -2.66 5.02
C GLY A 256 -14.28 -2.05 5.80
N ASN A 257 -15.53 -2.33 5.40
CA ASN A 257 -16.73 -1.76 6.01
C ASN A 257 -16.83 -2.02 7.53
N THR A 258 -16.39 -3.18 8.02
CA THR A 258 -16.45 -3.51 9.46
C THR A 258 -15.35 -2.82 10.27
N GLY A 259 -14.30 -2.32 9.60
CA GLY A 259 -13.21 -1.57 10.21
C GLY A 259 -13.48 -0.09 10.42
N VAL A 260 -14.54 0.45 9.79
CA VAL A 260 -14.86 1.89 9.83
C VAL A 260 -15.11 2.38 11.26
N GLY A 261 -15.89 1.63 12.04
CA GLY A 261 -16.24 1.99 13.42
C GLY A 261 -15.03 2.10 14.35
N PRO A 262 -14.20 1.04 14.44
CA PRO A 262 -12.93 1.08 15.14
C PRO A 262 -12.05 2.26 14.71
N TRP A 263 -11.96 2.51 13.40
CA TRP A 263 -11.16 3.60 12.84
C TRP A 263 -11.66 4.98 13.29
N LEU A 264 -12.96 5.25 13.19
CA LEU A 264 -13.59 6.50 13.63
C LEU A 264 -13.38 6.75 15.13
N LYS A 265 -13.49 5.71 15.96
CA LYS A 265 -13.25 5.82 17.41
C LYS A 265 -11.80 6.11 17.75
N GLN A 266 -10.85 5.53 17.02
CA GLN A 266 -9.43 5.79 17.22
C GLN A 266 -9.09 7.27 16.95
N HIS A 267 -9.63 7.84 15.87
CA HIS A 267 -9.27 9.18 15.43
C HIS A 267 -10.12 10.29 16.06
N ALA A 268 -11.35 9.97 16.49
CA ALA A 268 -12.30 10.95 16.97
C ALA A 268 -13.19 10.42 18.09
N ALA A 269 -12.58 9.74 19.08
CA ALA A 269 -13.30 9.10 20.19
C ALA A 269 -14.37 10.00 20.85
N LYS A 270 -14.11 11.31 20.98
CA LYS A 270 -15.03 12.29 21.58
C LYS A 270 -16.26 12.57 20.70
N ALA A 271 -16.09 12.63 19.38
CA ALA A 271 -17.17 12.88 18.42
C ALA A 271 -18.16 11.71 18.31
N PHE A 272 -17.79 10.51 18.75
CA PHE A 272 -18.59 9.28 18.58
C PHE A 272 -19.01 8.60 19.90
N ARG A 273 -19.01 9.30 21.04
CA ARG A 273 -19.28 8.74 22.40
C ARG A 273 -20.69 8.17 22.64
N TYR A 274 -21.59 8.19 21.65
CA TYR A 274 -23.03 8.16 21.86
C TYR A 274 -23.84 7.22 20.96
N ARG A 275 -23.29 6.06 20.56
CA ARG A 275 -23.91 5.12 19.59
C ARG A 275 -24.16 5.69 18.18
N ALA A 276 -23.79 6.94 17.95
CA ALA A 276 -23.75 7.58 16.64
C ALA A 276 -22.67 6.97 15.72
N ASP A 277 -21.77 6.15 16.25
CA ASP A 277 -20.78 5.37 15.50
C ASP A 277 -21.44 4.47 14.46
N ARG A 278 -22.51 3.75 14.81
CA ARG A 278 -23.24 2.88 13.86
C ARG A 278 -23.87 3.68 12.72
N THR A 279 -24.43 4.84 13.04
CA THR A 279 -25.01 5.75 12.04
C THR A 279 -23.92 6.33 11.14
N ALA A 280 -22.80 6.77 11.73
CA ALA A 280 -21.64 7.27 11.00
C ALA A 280 -21.04 6.21 10.06
N GLU A 281 -20.78 4.99 10.55
CA GLU A 281 -20.28 3.85 9.78
C GLU A 281 -21.14 3.58 8.56
N LYS A 282 -22.47 3.51 8.76
CA LYS A 282 -23.43 3.24 7.70
C LYS A 282 -23.37 4.27 6.56
N PHE A 283 -23.17 5.54 6.89
CA PHE A 283 -23.14 6.62 5.89
C PHE A 283 -21.76 6.82 5.25
N VAL A 284 -20.70 6.24 5.82
CA VAL A 284 -19.37 6.21 5.20
C VAL A 284 -19.29 5.25 4.01
N TRP A 285 -20.11 4.19 3.98
CA TRP A 285 -20.11 3.21 2.88
C TRP A 285 -20.67 3.81 1.58
N MET A 286 -20.17 3.36 0.42
CA MET A 286 -20.68 3.78 -0.90
C MET A 286 -22.15 3.39 -1.13
N THR A 287 -22.57 2.24 -0.60
CA THR A 287 -23.95 1.75 -0.70
C THR A 287 -24.56 1.57 0.68
N VAL A 288 -25.69 2.24 0.89
CA VAL A 288 -26.44 2.16 2.16
C VAL A 288 -27.57 1.14 1.99
N GLY A 289 -27.40 -0.08 2.50
CA GLY A 289 -28.46 -1.09 2.51
C GLY A 289 -29.62 -0.65 3.42
N ARG A 290 -30.78 -0.26 2.84
CA ARG A 290 -31.99 0.15 3.58
C ARG A 290 -33.15 -0.85 3.45
N ASP A 291 -32.89 -1.99 2.83
CA ASP A 291 -33.87 -3.00 2.40
C ASP A 291 -34.58 -3.70 3.55
N GLN A 292 -34.06 -3.58 4.78
CA GLN A 292 -34.71 -4.14 5.98
C GLN A 292 -35.80 -3.23 6.59
N GLY A 293 -36.22 -2.15 5.91
CA GLY A 293 -37.13 -1.15 6.48
C GLY A 293 -38.14 -0.53 5.52
N GLY A 294 -38.86 -1.32 4.72
CA GLY A 294 -40.01 -0.87 3.92
C GLY A 294 -39.62 -0.22 2.58
N GLY A 295 -40.20 -0.74 1.49
CA GLY A 295 -39.73 -0.67 0.10
C GLY A 295 -39.72 0.67 -0.64
N LYS A 296 -39.63 1.82 0.05
CA LYS A 296 -39.39 3.14 -0.58
C LYS A 296 -38.42 4.04 0.20
N ARG A 297 -37.78 3.54 1.26
CA ARG A 297 -36.81 4.31 2.07
C ARG A 297 -35.38 4.28 1.51
N GLY A 298 -35.15 3.68 0.33
CA GLY A 298 -33.81 3.32 -0.14
C GLY A 298 -32.97 4.43 -0.77
N GLU A 299 -33.57 5.40 -1.44
CA GLU A 299 -32.85 6.30 -2.34
C GLU A 299 -32.80 7.73 -1.81
N PHE A 300 -31.59 8.25 -1.59
CA PHE A 300 -31.40 9.68 -1.36
C PHE A 300 -31.56 10.40 -2.69
N LYS A 301 -32.51 11.34 -2.72
CA LYS A 301 -32.73 12.15 -3.91
C LYS A 301 -31.74 13.30 -3.91
N ILE A 302 -30.63 13.10 -4.61
CA ILE A 302 -29.55 14.08 -4.74
C ILE A 302 -30.06 15.48 -5.16
N GLY A 303 -31.10 15.54 -6.00
CA GLY A 303 -31.72 16.80 -6.41
C GLY A 303 -32.26 17.66 -5.25
N GLN A 304 -32.41 17.09 -4.06
CA GLN A 304 -32.76 17.84 -2.85
C GLN A 304 -31.63 18.72 -2.31
N ILE A 305 -30.38 18.51 -2.73
CA ILE A 305 -29.26 19.42 -2.38
C ILE A 305 -29.47 20.78 -3.06
N ASP A 306 -29.98 20.78 -4.29
CA ASP A 306 -30.28 22.02 -5.01
C ASP A 306 -31.46 22.79 -4.36
N GLU A 307 -32.35 22.10 -3.64
CA GLU A 307 -33.40 22.75 -2.84
C GLU A 307 -32.85 23.48 -1.60
N LEU A 308 -31.67 23.07 -1.09
CA LEU A 308 -31.01 23.70 0.05
C LEU A 308 -30.21 24.94 -0.34
N HIS A 309 -29.48 24.84 -1.46
CA HIS A 309 -28.39 25.77 -1.80
C HIS A 309 -28.55 26.42 -3.18
N GLY A 310 -29.65 26.14 -3.89
CA GLY A 310 -29.92 26.61 -5.23
C GLY A 310 -29.39 25.67 -6.33
N GLY A 311 -29.81 25.93 -7.57
CA GLY A 311 -29.50 25.07 -8.71
C GLY A 311 -27.99 24.87 -8.94
N GLY A 312 -27.57 23.61 -9.11
CA GLY A 312 -26.18 23.23 -9.37
C GLY A 312 -25.31 23.05 -8.11
N ALA A 313 -25.88 23.25 -6.92
CA ALA A 313 -25.18 23.07 -5.65
C ALA A 313 -24.68 21.64 -5.44
N TYR A 314 -25.37 20.63 -5.98
CA TYR A 314 -24.95 19.23 -5.91
C TYR A 314 -23.46 19.02 -6.26
N SER A 315 -22.97 19.71 -7.29
CA SER A 315 -21.57 19.55 -7.75
C SER A 315 -20.53 19.81 -6.65
N ARG A 316 -20.85 20.66 -5.65
CA ARG A 316 -19.97 20.96 -4.51
C ARG A 316 -19.87 19.83 -3.49
N TYR A 317 -20.88 18.96 -3.46
CA TYR A 317 -21.01 17.88 -2.49
C TYR A 317 -20.77 16.49 -3.11
N LYS A 318 -20.52 16.44 -4.42
CA LYS A 318 -20.25 15.20 -5.15
C LYS A 318 -18.76 14.88 -5.10
N PHE A 319 -18.41 13.85 -4.35
CA PHE A 319 -17.06 13.27 -4.35
C PHE A 319 -17.12 11.80 -4.77
N ASP A 320 -16.10 11.34 -5.50
CA ASP A 320 -16.06 9.96 -6.03
C ASP A 320 -16.02 8.88 -4.95
N PHE A 321 -15.69 9.26 -3.71
CA PHE A 321 -15.56 8.38 -2.55
C PHE A 321 -16.69 8.54 -1.52
N THR A 322 -17.71 9.36 -1.79
CA THR A 322 -18.84 9.60 -0.90
C THR A 322 -20.14 9.02 -1.47
N SER A 323 -21.00 8.47 -0.61
CA SER A 323 -22.37 8.09 -0.99
C SER A 323 -23.29 9.31 -1.09
N ASP A 324 -24.43 9.16 -1.77
CA ASP A 324 -25.47 10.19 -1.85
C ASP A 324 -25.99 10.61 -0.46
N GLY A 325 -26.05 9.66 0.49
CA GLY A 325 -26.44 9.94 1.86
C GLY A 325 -25.42 10.83 2.57
N LEU A 326 -24.12 10.56 2.41
CA LEU A 326 -23.07 11.40 2.98
C LEU A 326 -23.00 12.77 2.30
N ALA A 327 -23.18 12.85 0.98
CA ALA A 327 -23.27 14.11 0.25
C ALA A 327 -24.41 14.99 0.79
N LEU A 328 -25.58 14.40 1.06
CA LEU A 328 -26.72 15.12 1.63
C LEU A 328 -26.48 15.54 3.09
N ILE A 329 -25.81 14.70 3.89
CA ILE A 329 -25.41 15.07 5.26
C ILE A 329 -24.46 16.28 5.24
N LEU A 330 -23.47 16.29 4.33
CA LEU A 330 -22.55 17.43 4.17
C LEU A 330 -23.31 18.70 3.78
N ALA A 331 -24.24 18.63 2.83
CA ALA A 331 -25.06 19.77 2.42
C ALA A 331 -25.95 20.32 3.54
N ILE A 332 -26.52 19.44 4.37
CA ILE A 332 -27.33 19.84 5.53
C ILE A 332 -26.46 20.45 6.63
N ALA A 333 -25.26 19.93 6.85
CA ALA A 333 -24.30 20.51 7.79
C ALA A 333 -23.92 21.94 7.37
N ASP A 334 -23.58 22.15 6.10
CA ASP A 334 -23.22 23.47 5.58
C ASP A 334 -24.38 24.47 5.74
N PHE A 335 -25.59 24.08 5.33
CA PHE A 335 -26.82 24.87 5.54
C PHE A 335 -27.03 25.23 7.02
N TRP A 336 -26.78 24.31 7.94
CA TRP A 336 -26.96 24.53 9.37
C TRP A 336 -26.00 25.58 9.92
N PHE A 337 -24.73 25.53 9.52
CA PHE A 337 -23.75 26.51 9.98
C PHE A 337 -23.95 27.87 9.32
N GLU A 338 -24.34 27.93 8.05
CA GLU A 338 -24.77 29.19 7.41
C GLU A 338 -25.95 29.83 8.15
N LEU A 339 -26.91 29.02 8.60
CA LEU A 339 -28.07 29.50 9.35
C LEU A 339 -27.67 29.99 10.76
N LYS A 340 -26.85 29.23 11.48
CA LYS A 340 -26.35 29.63 12.82
C LYS A 340 -25.52 30.91 12.79
N ASP A 341 -24.75 31.12 11.72
CA ASP A 341 -23.94 32.33 11.56
C ASP A 341 -24.82 33.58 11.30
N ARG A 342 -26.05 33.40 10.81
CA ARG A 342 -27.04 34.47 10.61
C ARG A 342 -27.98 34.66 11.81
N GLU A 343 -28.35 33.58 12.48
CA GLU A 343 -29.32 33.55 13.56
C GLU A 343 -28.77 32.75 14.77
N LEU A 344 -28.30 33.46 15.80
CA LEU A 344 -27.62 32.84 16.96
C LEU A 344 -28.54 31.96 17.84
N SER A 345 -29.87 32.08 17.72
CA SER A 345 -30.85 31.39 18.57
C SER A 345 -31.65 30.31 17.84
N VAL A 346 -31.15 29.79 16.71
CA VAL A 346 -31.86 28.77 15.94
C VAL A 346 -31.93 27.46 16.74
N SER A 347 -33.15 26.94 16.90
CA SER A 347 -33.39 25.67 17.59
C SER A 347 -32.94 24.47 16.74
N ARG A 348 -32.39 23.45 17.40
CA ARG A 348 -32.01 22.15 16.79
C ARG A 348 -33.19 21.40 16.18
N VAL A 349 -34.41 21.74 16.58
CA VAL A 349 -35.63 21.25 15.93
C VAL A 349 -35.60 21.55 14.43
N VAL A 350 -35.06 22.71 14.01
CA VAL A 350 -34.93 23.07 12.60
C VAL A 350 -34.01 22.11 11.85
N LEU A 351 -32.86 21.75 12.45
CA LEU A 351 -31.94 20.76 11.88
C LEU A 351 -32.59 19.37 11.78
N ALA A 352 -33.28 18.95 12.86
CA ALA A 352 -33.96 17.66 12.90
C ALA A 352 -35.08 17.58 11.85
N GLU A 353 -35.89 18.63 11.70
CA GLU A 353 -36.91 18.73 10.67
C GLU A 353 -36.32 18.66 9.27
N LYS A 354 -35.16 19.30 9.06
CA LYS A 354 -34.48 19.28 7.78
C LYS A 354 -34.03 17.86 7.43
N LEU A 355 -33.38 17.15 8.34
CA LEU A 355 -33.00 15.75 8.16
C LEU A 355 -34.24 14.86 7.89
N MET A 356 -35.36 15.07 8.59
CA MET A 356 -36.59 14.31 8.33
C MET A 356 -37.17 14.57 6.93
N ALA A 357 -37.20 15.83 6.48
CA ALA A 357 -37.65 16.20 5.14
C ALA A 357 -36.81 15.54 4.03
N HIS A 358 -35.53 15.29 4.31
CA HIS A 358 -34.59 14.63 3.41
C HIS A 358 -34.55 13.09 3.54
N GLY A 359 -35.53 12.49 4.23
CA GLY A 359 -35.73 11.04 4.24
C GLY A 359 -34.83 10.25 5.20
N PHE A 360 -34.16 10.93 6.14
CA PHE A 360 -33.46 10.28 7.24
C PHE A 360 -34.47 9.71 8.26
N GLY A 361 -34.20 8.50 8.75
CA GLY A 361 -35.04 7.84 9.75
C GLY A 361 -34.86 8.46 11.15
N GLY A 362 -35.88 8.40 12.01
CA GLY A 362 -35.83 9.08 13.33
C GLY A 362 -34.60 8.77 14.20
N MET A 363 -34.10 7.52 14.22
CA MET A 363 -32.85 7.19 14.93
C MET A 363 -31.63 7.87 14.29
N GLU A 364 -31.56 7.85 12.95
CA GLU A 364 -30.50 8.50 12.18
C GLU A 364 -30.53 10.02 12.41
N VAL A 365 -31.73 10.62 12.50
CA VAL A 365 -31.90 12.06 12.74
C VAL A 365 -31.29 12.48 14.08
N GLY A 366 -31.59 11.77 15.17
CA GLY A 366 -31.03 12.10 16.49
C GLY A 366 -29.51 11.99 16.52
N ASP A 367 -28.94 10.94 15.92
CA ASP A 367 -27.49 10.76 15.83
C ASP A 367 -26.83 11.84 14.95
N LEU A 368 -27.45 12.16 13.80
CA LEU A 368 -26.92 13.15 12.86
C LEU A 368 -27.00 14.58 13.42
N VAL A 369 -28.05 14.93 14.18
CA VAL A 369 -28.09 16.21 14.91
C VAL A 369 -26.89 16.32 15.84
N TYR A 370 -26.58 15.27 16.62
CA TYR A 370 -25.42 15.27 17.49
C TYR A 370 -24.09 15.36 16.71
N LEU A 371 -23.97 14.65 15.58
CA LEU A 371 -22.74 14.67 14.76
C LEU A 371 -22.50 16.01 14.05
N ILE A 372 -23.57 16.72 13.68
CA ILE A 372 -23.52 18.03 13.01
C ILE A 372 -23.37 19.15 14.02
N ASP A 373 -24.22 19.18 15.07
CA ASP A 373 -24.29 20.30 16.01
C ASP A 373 -23.37 20.14 17.23
N GLY A 374 -22.90 18.92 17.50
CA GLY A 374 -22.11 18.60 18.70
C GLY A 374 -22.96 18.39 19.97
N GLU A 375 -24.25 18.72 19.92
CA GLU A 375 -25.19 18.60 21.03
C GLU A 375 -26.41 17.75 20.64
N ARG A 376 -26.96 17.04 21.63
CA ARG A 376 -28.15 16.20 21.44
C ARG A 376 -29.41 17.05 21.53
N LEU A 377 -30.48 16.58 20.89
CA LEU A 377 -31.83 17.10 21.15
C LEU A 377 -32.17 16.87 22.64
N ASP A 378 -32.54 17.93 23.33
CA ASP A 378 -33.02 17.85 24.71
C ASP A 378 -34.53 17.54 24.77
N LYS A 379 -35.12 17.55 25.98
CA LYS A 379 -36.55 17.24 26.17
C LYS A 379 -37.47 18.29 25.52
N ASP A 380 -37.04 19.54 25.47
CA ASP A 380 -37.83 20.64 24.93
C ASP A 380 -37.78 20.62 23.40
N ASP A 381 -36.60 20.36 22.83
CA ASP A 381 -36.41 20.11 21.41
C ASP A 381 -37.26 18.92 20.93
N VAL A 382 -37.26 17.80 21.67
CA VAL A 382 -38.07 16.63 21.29
C VAL A 382 -39.57 16.94 21.37
N SER A 383 -40.00 17.69 22.39
CA SER A 383 -41.40 18.12 22.51
C SER A 383 -41.82 19.03 21.36
N GLY A 384 -40.95 19.97 20.96
CA GLY A 384 -41.15 20.84 19.80
C GLY A 384 -41.21 20.06 18.48
N LEU A 385 -40.32 19.08 18.31
CA LEU A 385 -40.32 18.20 17.13
C LEU A 385 -41.59 17.34 17.05
N GLU A 386 -42.06 16.81 18.18
CA GLU A 386 -43.33 16.07 18.26
C GLU A 386 -44.52 16.93 17.84
N GLU A 387 -44.58 18.18 18.30
CA GLU A 387 -45.63 19.12 17.93
C GLU A 387 -45.61 19.43 16.42
N SER A 388 -44.42 19.67 15.87
CA SER A 388 -44.24 19.93 14.43
C SER A 388 -44.65 18.74 13.57
N VAL A 389 -44.22 17.52 13.93
CA VAL A 389 -44.60 16.28 13.23
C VAL A 389 -46.11 16.04 13.31
N ARG A 390 -46.74 16.34 14.46
CA ARG A 390 -48.20 16.25 14.63
C ARG A 390 -48.94 17.23 13.73
N LYS A 391 -48.48 18.49 13.64
CA LYS A 391 -49.06 19.53 12.76
C LYS A 391 -49.00 19.16 11.28
N ARG A 392 -47.98 18.40 10.87
CA ARG A 392 -47.82 17.90 9.49
C ARG A 392 -48.53 16.56 9.21
N GLY A 393 -49.33 16.05 10.14
CA GLY A 393 -50.10 14.80 9.99
C GLY A 393 -49.25 13.52 10.08
N GLY A 394 -48.03 13.58 10.61
CA GLY A 394 -47.13 12.44 10.77
C GLY A 394 -47.47 11.55 11.98
N LYS A 395 -47.09 10.27 11.93
CA LYS A 395 -47.28 9.33 13.05
C LYS A 395 -46.19 9.49 14.13
N LEU A 396 -46.58 9.99 15.31
CA LEU A 396 -45.74 10.27 16.50
C LEU A 396 -44.97 9.08 17.07
N ARG A 397 -45.45 7.85 16.88
CA ARG A 397 -44.86 6.63 17.46
C ARG A 397 -43.39 6.42 17.03
N ALA A 398 -42.97 7.04 15.92
CA ALA A 398 -41.61 7.00 15.43
C ALA A 398 -40.64 8.02 16.08
N VAL A 399 -41.10 8.93 16.95
CA VAL A 399 -40.26 9.98 17.56
C VAL A 399 -39.85 9.59 19.00
N ARG A 400 -40.74 9.03 19.83
CA ARG A 400 -40.39 8.67 21.22
C ARG A 400 -39.46 7.45 21.34
N GLU A 401 -39.78 6.35 20.67
CA GLU A 401 -38.97 5.12 20.73
C GLU A 401 -37.63 5.24 19.98
N LYS A 402 -37.52 6.18 19.03
CA LYS A 402 -36.36 6.28 18.11
C LYS A 402 -35.33 7.33 18.50
N PHE A 403 -35.67 8.30 19.35
CA PHE A 403 -34.71 9.32 19.79
C PHE A 403 -34.03 8.95 21.13
N GLY A 404 -34.17 7.69 21.57
CA GLY A 404 -33.37 7.15 22.67
C GLY A 404 -33.66 7.74 24.05
N ILE A 405 -34.80 8.43 24.22
CA ILE A 405 -35.31 8.77 25.55
C ILE A 405 -35.85 7.49 26.16
N LYS A 406 -34.97 6.67 26.75
CA LYS A 406 -35.41 5.81 27.84
C LYS A 406 -35.90 6.75 28.94
N GLU A 407 -37.07 6.46 29.48
CA GLU A 407 -37.56 7.09 30.70
C GLU A 407 -36.40 7.16 31.71
N LEU A 408 -35.94 8.38 31.97
CA LEU A 408 -35.23 8.68 33.19
C LEU A 408 -36.29 8.63 34.29
N GLU A 409 -36.53 7.43 34.81
CA GLU A 409 -36.97 7.24 36.19
C GLU A 409 -35.74 7.18 37.09
#